data_AF-A0A8T5KX08-F1
#
_entry.id   AF-A0A8T5KX08-F1
#
_cell.length_a   1.000
_cell.length_b   1.000
_cell.length_c   1.000
_cell.angle_alpha   90.00
_cell.angle_beta   90.00
_cell.angle_gamma   90.00
#
_symmetry.space_group_name_H-M   'P 1'
#
loop_
_entity.id
_entity.type
_entity.pdbx_description
1 polymer ?
#
loop_
_entity_poly.entity_id
_entity_poly.type
_entity_poly.pdbx_seq_one_letter_code
_entity_poly.pdbx_strand_id
1 'polypeptide(L)'
;MKVLLVDLGTPRDEISEPLGIETLAPYITDNVPEAQIYLKSLELDNYSDIGPILKNSHYEIIGLSTKIRAYEKFKTSVEKTQEESPDTILVAGDILGTYAFEDVLKLYNNIICVRGEGETAFSELVKEVAQNKKRENLKLTNIPNLAYISNNELVLTERESFDIRNAKHPLRSLAYKVFDQNGCSRIEGSRGCAYSLCSYCGTVEKYNGPGWKPFDITFVLE
;
A
#
# COMPACT_ATOMS: atom_id res chain seq x y z
N MET A 1 -17.93 -4.76 0.56
CA MET A 1 -16.97 -4.53 -0.54
C MET A 1 -15.78 -5.46 -0.39
N LYS A 2 -15.06 -5.79 -1.45
CA LYS A 2 -13.83 -6.58 -1.41
C LYS A 2 -12.61 -5.69 -1.67
N VAL A 3 -11.63 -5.78 -0.79
CA VAL A 3 -10.37 -5.03 -0.83
C VAL A 3 -9.23 -6.02 -0.99
N LEU A 4 -8.42 -5.87 -2.03
CA LEU A 4 -7.21 -6.67 -2.21
C LEU A 4 -5.99 -5.81 -1.94
N LEU A 5 -5.09 -6.28 -1.08
CA LEU A 5 -3.76 -5.72 -0.90
C LEU A 5 -2.73 -6.73 -1.41
N VAL A 6 -1.89 -6.30 -2.34
CA VAL A 6 -0.89 -7.15 -2.99
C VAL A 6 0.51 -6.61 -2.72
N ASP A 7 1.34 -7.43 -2.10
CA ASP A 7 2.77 -7.27 -2.12
C ASP A 7 3.33 -7.78 -3.46
N LEU A 8 3.89 -6.88 -4.25
CA LEU A 8 4.50 -7.26 -5.53
C LEU A 8 5.83 -8.02 -5.35
N GLY A 9 6.34 -8.05 -4.12
CA GLY A 9 7.61 -8.67 -3.78
C GLY A 9 8.79 -7.81 -4.24
N THR A 10 9.99 -8.33 -3.98
CA THR A 10 11.27 -7.70 -4.33
C THR A 10 12.15 -8.73 -5.02
N PRO A 11 13.10 -8.34 -5.89
CA PRO A 11 14.03 -9.31 -6.49
C PRO A 11 15.13 -9.76 -5.51
N ARG A 12 14.83 -9.87 -4.21
CA ARG A 12 15.79 -10.36 -3.22
C ARG A 12 15.62 -11.86 -3.08
N ASP A 13 16.69 -12.56 -2.72
CA ASP A 13 16.63 -14.00 -2.47
C ASP A 13 15.97 -14.34 -1.12
N GLU A 14 15.86 -13.35 -0.23
CA GLU A 14 15.24 -13.51 1.08
C GLU A 14 13.72 -13.33 1.00
N ILE A 15 12.99 -14.44 1.19
CA ILE A 15 11.55 -14.41 1.43
C ILE A 15 11.28 -13.62 2.70
N SER A 16 10.64 -12.47 2.57
CA SER A 16 10.33 -11.59 3.70
C SER A 16 8.83 -11.42 3.86
N GLU A 17 8.39 -11.38 5.11
CA GLU A 17 7.00 -11.07 5.43
C GLU A 17 6.56 -9.71 4.89
N PRO A 18 5.41 -9.62 4.21
CA PRO A 18 4.94 -8.41 3.56
C PRO A 18 4.23 -7.46 4.54
N LEU A 19 4.94 -7.02 5.59
CA LEU A 19 4.38 -6.16 6.65
C LEU A 19 3.66 -4.91 6.12
N GLY A 20 4.11 -4.34 5.00
CA GLY A 20 3.51 -3.14 4.43
C GLY A 20 2.01 -3.29 4.13
N ILE A 21 1.56 -4.47 3.69
CA ILE A 21 0.12 -4.71 3.47
C ILE A 21 -0.59 -5.25 4.72
N GLU A 22 0.11 -6.02 5.56
CA GLU A 22 -0.48 -6.58 6.77
C GLU A 22 -0.76 -5.50 7.83
N THR A 23 0.06 -4.45 7.87
CA THR A 23 -0.16 -3.28 8.75
C THR A 23 -1.35 -2.43 8.31
N LEU A 24 -1.69 -2.36 7.03
CA LEU A 24 -2.85 -1.57 6.56
C LEU A 24 -4.19 -2.22 6.91
N ALA A 25 -4.26 -3.55 6.89
CA ALA A 25 -5.52 -4.29 7.03
C ALA A 25 -6.33 -3.96 8.31
N PRO A 26 -5.73 -3.87 9.52
CA PRO A 26 -6.46 -3.48 10.73
C PRO A 26 -7.18 -2.13 10.62
N TYR A 27 -6.56 -1.14 9.97
CA TYR A 27 -7.17 0.20 9.82
C TYR A 27 -8.35 0.19 8.84
N ILE A 28 -8.31 -0.69 7.85
CA ILE A 28 -9.45 -0.89 6.94
C ILE A 28 -10.61 -1.53 7.70
N THR A 29 -10.35 -2.56 8.50
CA THR A 29 -11.39 -3.24 9.31
C THR A 29 -12.08 -2.28 10.28
N ASP A 30 -11.33 -1.36 10.90
CA ASP A 30 -11.90 -0.36 11.79
C ASP A 30 -12.79 0.66 11.06
N ASN A 31 -12.31 1.18 9.93
CA ASN A 31 -13.02 2.24 9.20
C ASN A 31 -14.18 1.72 8.34
N VAL A 32 -14.11 0.46 7.92
CA VAL A 32 -15.11 -0.21 7.07
C VAL A 32 -15.27 -1.67 7.55
N PRO A 33 -16.00 -1.92 8.66
CA PRO A 33 -16.13 -3.26 9.27
C PRO A 33 -16.71 -4.33 8.35
N GLU A 34 -17.48 -3.95 7.34
CA GLU A 34 -18.07 -4.84 6.33
C GLU A 34 -17.14 -5.14 5.14
N ALA A 35 -15.94 -4.56 5.11
CA ALA A 35 -14.95 -4.83 4.06
C ALA A 35 -14.38 -6.25 4.21
N GLN A 36 -14.38 -7.00 3.12
CA GLN A 36 -13.68 -8.28 3.02
C GLN A 36 -12.27 -8.00 2.51
N ILE A 37 -11.27 -8.20 3.37
CA ILE A 37 -9.87 -7.87 3.08
C ILE A 37 -9.14 -9.15 2.66
N TYR A 38 -8.42 -9.07 1.54
CA TYR A 38 -7.61 -10.14 1.00
C TYR A 38 -6.15 -9.67 0.93
N LEU A 39 -5.25 -10.42 1.55
CA LEU A 39 -3.81 -10.17 1.48
C LEU A 39 -3.16 -11.21 0.57
N LYS A 40 -2.35 -10.74 -0.37
CA LYS A 40 -1.61 -11.59 -1.31
C LYS A 40 -0.17 -11.10 -1.43
N SER A 41 0.76 -12.02 -1.64
CA SER A 41 2.13 -11.69 -2.01
C SER A 41 2.47 -12.48 -3.26
N LEU A 42 2.81 -11.78 -4.34
CA LEU A 42 3.21 -12.43 -5.59
C LEU A 42 4.44 -13.32 -5.41
N GLU A 43 5.33 -12.93 -4.50
CA GLU A 43 6.52 -13.70 -4.15
C GLU A 43 6.15 -14.99 -3.40
N LEU A 44 5.36 -14.89 -2.31
CA LEU A 44 4.94 -16.06 -1.53
C LEU A 44 4.03 -17.02 -2.31
N ASP A 45 3.24 -16.49 -3.25
CA ASP A 45 2.33 -17.27 -4.09
C ASP A 45 2.98 -17.76 -5.40
N ASN A 46 4.25 -17.40 -5.64
CA ASN A 46 5.00 -17.70 -6.86
C ASN A 46 4.26 -17.27 -8.15
N TYR A 47 3.71 -16.06 -8.12
CA TYR A 47 3.05 -15.41 -9.26
C TYR A 47 3.91 -14.32 -9.87
N SER A 48 3.87 -14.21 -11.20
CA SER A 48 4.53 -13.11 -11.93
C SER A 48 3.76 -11.79 -11.83
N ASP A 49 2.44 -11.87 -11.71
CA ASP A 49 1.49 -10.75 -11.68
C ASP A 49 0.18 -11.17 -11.00
N ILE A 50 -0.79 -10.26 -10.92
CA ILE A 50 -2.04 -10.48 -10.20
C ILE A 50 -3.12 -11.23 -10.99
N GLY A 51 -2.90 -11.57 -12.27
CA GLY A 51 -3.92 -12.24 -13.10
C GLY A 51 -4.51 -13.52 -12.48
N PRO A 52 -3.72 -14.43 -11.90
CA PRO A 52 -4.26 -15.59 -11.19
C PRO A 52 -5.19 -15.24 -10.02
N ILE A 53 -4.99 -14.08 -9.38
CA ILE A 53 -5.82 -13.59 -8.27
C ILE A 53 -7.15 -13.03 -8.81
N LEU A 54 -7.11 -12.28 -9.91
CA LEU A 54 -8.29 -11.65 -10.54
C LEU A 54 -9.29 -12.67 -11.09
N LYS A 55 -8.81 -13.79 -11.66
CA LYS A 55 -9.66 -14.87 -12.17
C LYS A 55 -10.64 -15.45 -11.16
N ASN A 56 -10.30 -15.36 -9.86
CA ASN A 56 -11.07 -16.00 -8.80
C ASN A 56 -12.04 -15.05 -8.08
N SER A 57 -11.88 -13.73 -8.24
CA SER A 57 -12.73 -12.75 -7.57
C SER A 57 -12.59 -11.38 -8.21
N HIS A 58 -13.70 -10.65 -8.24
CA HIS A 58 -13.71 -9.21 -8.44
C HIS A 58 -13.36 -8.47 -7.14
N TYR A 59 -12.71 -7.32 -7.24
CA TYR A 59 -12.36 -6.44 -6.13
C TYR A 59 -12.71 -5.00 -6.48
N GLU A 60 -13.32 -4.26 -5.57
CA GLU A 60 -13.66 -2.84 -5.79
C GLU A 60 -12.42 -1.94 -5.72
N ILE A 61 -11.42 -2.35 -4.94
CA ILE A 61 -10.16 -1.64 -4.78
C ILE A 61 -9.00 -2.63 -4.63
N ILE A 62 -7.91 -2.35 -5.35
CA ILE A 62 -6.65 -3.10 -5.28
C ILE A 62 -5.53 -2.14 -4.91
N GLY A 63 -4.92 -2.36 -3.74
CA GLY A 63 -3.70 -1.69 -3.31
C GLY A 63 -2.46 -2.52 -3.70
N LEU A 64 -1.56 -1.92 -4.46
CA LEU A 64 -0.30 -2.51 -4.89
C LEU A 64 0.84 -1.92 -4.03
N SER A 65 1.46 -2.75 -3.19
CA SER A 65 2.66 -2.39 -2.45
C SER A 65 3.88 -2.56 -3.36
N THR A 66 4.41 -1.44 -3.84
CA THR A 66 5.43 -1.40 -4.89
C THR A 66 6.84 -1.25 -4.29
N LYS A 67 7.48 -2.37 -3.95
CA LYS A 67 8.86 -2.36 -3.42
C LYS A 67 9.88 -1.92 -4.50
N ILE A 68 11.12 -1.72 -4.09
CA ILE A 68 12.24 -1.41 -4.99
C ILE A 68 12.30 -2.46 -6.11
N ARG A 69 12.44 -1.99 -7.36
CA ARG A 69 12.50 -2.81 -8.58
C ARG A 69 11.23 -3.63 -8.89
N ALA A 70 10.08 -3.25 -8.34
CA ALA A 70 8.79 -3.90 -8.65
C ALA A 70 8.11 -3.39 -9.93
N TYR A 71 8.74 -2.50 -10.73
CA TYR A 71 8.07 -1.81 -11.84
C TYR A 71 7.46 -2.75 -12.89
N GLU A 72 8.17 -3.79 -13.34
CA GLU A 72 7.62 -4.73 -14.34
C GLU A 72 6.39 -5.48 -13.82
N LYS A 73 6.43 -5.91 -12.54
CA LYS A 73 5.27 -6.54 -11.88
C LYS A 73 4.13 -5.55 -11.69
N PHE A 74 4.45 -4.30 -11.36
CA PHE A 74 3.47 -3.22 -11.23
C PHE A 74 2.77 -2.95 -12.57
N LYS A 75 3.54 -2.69 -13.62
CA LYS A 75 3.04 -2.46 -14.99
C LYS A 75 2.10 -3.57 -15.43
N THR A 76 2.58 -4.81 -15.36
CA THR A 76 1.77 -5.96 -15.76
C THR A 76 0.52 -6.10 -14.90
N SER A 77 0.60 -5.88 -13.58
CA SER A 77 -0.57 -5.96 -12.69
C SER A 77 -1.61 -4.88 -13.00
N VAL A 78 -1.17 -3.67 -13.31
CA VAL A 78 -2.04 -2.56 -13.74
C VAL A 78 -2.73 -2.91 -15.05
N GLU A 79 -1.97 -3.32 -16.07
CA GLU A 79 -2.50 -3.65 -17.40
C GLU A 79 -3.52 -4.80 -17.33
N LYS A 80 -3.21 -5.88 -16.60
CA LYS A 80 -4.16 -6.98 -16.37
C LYS A 80 -5.43 -6.53 -15.66
N THR A 81 -5.31 -5.67 -14.64
CA THR A 81 -6.50 -5.18 -13.93
C THR A 81 -7.37 -4.32 -14.84
N GLN A 82 -6.77 -3.45 -15.63
CA GLN A 82 -7.51 -2.60 -16.56
C GLN A 82 -8.22 -3.41 -17.65
N GLU A 83 -7.62 -4.52 -18.09
CA GLU A 83 -8.22 -5.45 -19.05
C GLU A 83 -9.36 -6.28 -18.42
N GLU A 84 -9.10 -6.92 -17.28
CA GLU A 84 -10.00 -7.91 -16.68
C GLU A 84 -11.02 -7.33 -15.71
N SER A 85 -10.76 -6.13 -15.15
CA SER A 85 -11.60 -5.50 -14.11
C SER A 85 -11.50 -3.96 -14.16
N PRO A 86 -11.90 -3.32 -15.27
CA PRO A 86 -11.68 -1.89 -15.55
C PRO A 86 -12.30 -0.93 -14.53
N ASP A 87 -13.34 -1.36 -13.82
CA ASP A 87 -14.02 -0.56 -12.78
C ASP A 87 -13.28 -0.58 -11.43
N THR A 88 -12.25 -1.43 -11.29
CA THR A 88 -11.47 -1.55 -10.06
C THR A 88 -10.64 -0.29 -9.82
N ILE A 89 -10.69 0.23 -8.60
CA ILE A 89 -9.83 1.33 -8.20
C ILE A 89 -8.44 0.78 -7.89
N LEU A 90 -7.47 1.20 -8.69
CA LEU A 90 -6.06 0.85 -8.50
C LEU A 90 -5.33 1.90 -7.67
N VAL A 91 -4.60 1.43 -6.66
CA VAL A 91 -3.81 2.26 -5.77
C VAL A 91 -2.37 1.78 -5.73
N ALA A 92 -1.40 2.67 -5.90
CA ALA A 92 0.02 2.37 -5.75
C ALA A 92 0.57 2.98 -4.46
N GLY A 93 1.18 2.16 -3.60
CA GLY A 93 1.85 2.62 -2.37
C GLY A 93 3.32 2.20 -2.33
N ASP A 94 4.00 2.49 -1.23
CA ASP A 94 5.42 2.20 -1.02
C ASP A 94 6.32 2.97 -2.01
N ILE A 95 7.30 2.35 -2.67
CA ILE A 95 8.36 3.07 -3.40
C ILE A 95 7.83 3.84 -4.61
N LEU A 96 7.07 3.20 -5.50
CA LEU A 96 6.57 3.89 -6.70
C LEU A 96 5.53 4.95 -6.33
N GLY A 97 4.63 4.65 -5.38
CA GLY A 97 3.62 5.60 -4.89
C GLY A 97 4.22 6.80 -4.14
N THR A 98 5.38 6.63 -3.50
CA THR A 98 6.04 7.71 -2.72
C THR A 98 7.00 8.53 -3.56
N TYR A 99 7.88 7.89 -4.33
CA TYR A 99 9.01 8.56 -4.98
C TYR A 99 8.84 8.73 -6.49
N ALA A 100 8.00 7.91 -7.13
CA ALA A 100 7.84 7.90 -8.59
C ALA A 100 6.39 8.17 -9.02
N PHE A 101 5.57 8.79 -8.15
CA PHE A 101 4.14 8.98 -8.41
C PHE A 101 3.89 9.79 -9.68
N GLU A 102 4.71 10.80 -9.98
CA GLU A 102 4.54 11.59 -11.21
C GLU A 102 4.68 10.73 -12.46
N ASP A 103 5.68 9.85 -12.50
CA ASP A 103 5.94 8.99 -13.66
C ASP A 103 4.90 7.87 -13.76
N VAL A 104 4.48 7.31 -12.62
CA VAL A 104 3.36 6.37 -12.57
C VAL A 104 2.09 7.01 -13.13
N LEU A 105 1.75 8.23 -12.70
CA LEU A 105 0.52 8.92 -13.10
C LEU A 105 0.56 9.43 -14.54
N LYS A 106 1.74 9.74 -15.09
CA LYS A 106 1.92 10.03 -16.53
C LYS A 106 1.60 8.80 -17.39
N LEU A 107 2.02 7.62 -16.96
CA LEU A 107 1.80 6.37 -17.69
C LEU A 107 0.39 5.81 -17.47
N TYR A 108 -0.15 5.97 -16.26
CA TYR A 108 -1.41 5.38 -15.81
C TYR A 108 -2.23 6.41 -15.02
N ASN A 109 -2.90 7.32 -15.73
CA ASN A 109 -3.64 8.44 -15.14
C ASN A 109 -4.86 8.03 -14.29
N ASN A 110 -5.32 6.79 -14.40
CA ASN A 110 -6.41 6.21 -13.63
C ASN A 110 -5.93 5.51 -12.35
N ILE A 111 -4.66 5.64 -11.95
CA ILE A 111 -4.17 5.16 -10.65
C ILE A 111 -4.28 6.27 -9.60
N ILE A 112 -4.36 5.89 -8.33
CA ILE A 112 -4.16 6.78 -7.18
C ILE A 112 -2.85 6.36 -6.50
N CYS A 113 -1.95 7.29 -6.24
CA CYS A 113 -0.71 7.02 -5.51
C CYS A 113 -0.87 7.46 -4.05
N VAL A 114 -0.46 6.62 -3.12
CA VAL A 114 -0.31 6.96 -1.70
C VAL A 114 1.17 7.25 -1.42
N ARG A 115 1.45 8.45 -0.92
CA ARG A 115 2.79 8.99 -0.67
C ARG A 115 3.15 8.87 0.81
N GLY A 116 4.15 8.06 1.12
CA GLY A 116 4.65 7.87 2.48
C GLY A 116 3.88 6.81 3.27
N GLU A 117 3.49 7.15 4.50
CA GLU A 117 2.72 6.27 5.38
C GLU A 117 1.27 6.15 4.88
N GLY A 118 0.73 4.93 4.84
CA GLY A 118 -0.49 4.62 4.11
C GLY A 118 -1.71 4.32 4.98
N GLU A 119 -1.57 4.22 6.29
CA GLU A 119 -2.61 3.77 7.21
C GLU A 119 -3.87 4.65 7.13
N THR A 120 -3.70 5.97 7.33
CA THR A 120 -4.79 6.94 7.24
C THR A 120 -5.29 7.02 5.80
N ALA A 121 -4.40 7.32 4.86
CA ALA A 121 -4.76 7.59 3.46
C ALA A 121 -5.50 6.41 2.79
N PHE A 122 -4.99 5.19 2.95
CA PHE A 122 -5.60 4.02 2.31
C PHE A 122 -6.92 3.64 2.97
N SER A 123 -7.02 3.69 4.31
CA SER A 123 -8.27 3.33 5.00
C SER A 123 -9.39 4.35 4.75
N GLU A 124 -9.07 5.64 4.67
CA GLU A 124 -10.01 6.69 4.26
C GLU A 124 -10.41 6.55 2.79
N LEU A 125 -9.48 6.19 1.91
CA LEU A 125 -9.80 5.88 0.52
C LEU A 125 -10.74 4.70 0.40
N VAL A 126 -10.50 3.61 1.12
CA VAL A 126 -11.41 2.45 1.14
C VAL A 126 -12.81 2.86 1.62
N LYS A 127 -12.91 3.69 2.67
CA LYS A 127 -14.18 4.24 3.16
C LYS A 127 -14.89 5.09 2.10
N GLU A 128 -14.17 5.95 1.39
CA GLU A 128 -14.72 6.78 0.32
C GLU A 128 -15.26 5.92 -0.83
N VAL A 129 -14.55 4.84 -1.18
CA VAL A 129 -15.00 3.85 -2.18
C VAL A 129 -16.22 3.08 -1.71
N ALA A 130 -16.28 2.68 -0.44
CA ALA A 130 -17.44 2.00 0.14
C ALA A 130 -18.73 2.82 -0.03
N GLN A 131 -18.62 4.13 0.17
CA GLN A 131 -19.74 5.06 0.17
C GLN A 131 -20.16 5.49 -1.23
N ASN A 132 -19.21 5.69 -2.15
CA ASN A 132 -19.49 6.34 -3.44
C ASN A 132 -19.35 5.39 -4.65
N LYS A 133 -18.74 4.21 -4.46
CA LYS A 133 -18.53 3.08 -5.39
C LYS A 133 -17.76 3.37 -6.68
N LYS A 134 -18.00 4.51 -7.32
CA LYS A 134 -17.40 4.90 -8.60
C LYS A 134 -16.37 6.00 -8.42
N ARG A 135 -15.32 5.95 -9.24
CA ARG A 135 -14.16 6.87 -9.16
C ARG A 135 -14.56 8.34 -9.29
N GLU A 136 -15.47 8.65 -10.21
CA GLU A 136 -15.92 10.02 -10.49
C GLU A 136 -16.66 10.67 -9.30
N ASN A 137 -17.14 9.87 -8.36
CA ASN A 137 -17.85 10.34 -7.19
C ASN A 137 -16.95 10.49 -5.95
N LEU A 138 -15.69 10.06 -6.02
CA LEU A 138 -14.79 10.07 -4.86
C LEU A 138 -14.32 11.49 -4.53
N LYS A 139 -14.46 11.88 -3.27
CA LYS A 139 -13.95 13.15 -2.72
C LYS A 139 -12.53 12.99 -2.21
N LEU A 140 -11.60 12.83 -3.14
CA LEU A 140 -10.19 12.54 -2.83
C LEU A 140 -9.43 13.72 -2.18
N THR A 141 -9.89 14.96 -2.35
CA THR A 141 -9.17 16.17 -1.90
C THR A 141 -8.99 16.27 -0.39
N ASN A 142 -9.83 15.57 0.38
CA ASN A 142 -9.79 15.60 1.84
C ASN A 142 -9.00 14.42 2.45
N ILE A 143 -8.51 13.50 1.61
CA ILE A 143 -7.74 12.35 2.06
C ILE A 143 -6.26 12.71 1.96
N PRO A 144 -5.48 12.65 3.06
CA PRO A 144 -4.08 13.06 3.04
C PRO A 144 -3.23 12.10 2.20
N ASN A 145 -2.01 12.54 1.88
CA ASN A 145 -0.96 11.74 1.23
C ASN A 145 -1.30 11.20 -0.18
N LEU A 146 -2.33 11.69 -0.85
CA LEU A 146 -2.68 11.23 -2.19
C LEU A 146 -1.98 12.04 -3.28
N ALA A 147 -1.66 11.35 -4.37
CA ALA A 147 -1.37 11.94 -5.67
C ALA A 147 -2.20 11.24 -6.74
N TYR A 148 -2.89 11.99 -7.58
CA TYR A 148 -3.75 11.44 -8.62
C TYR A 148 -3.94 12.44 -9.77
N ILE A 149 -4.42 11.96 -10.91
CA ILE A 149 -4.83 12.84 -12.02
C ILE A 149 -6.32 13.15 -11.90
N SER A 150 -6.67 14.44 -11.97
CA SER A 150 -8.04 14.93 -12.07
C SER A 150 -8.10 16.01 -13.15
N ASN A 151 -9.06 15.92 -14.07
CA ASN A 151 -9.18 16.87 -15.19
C ASN A 151 -7.85 17.08 -15.95
N ASN A 152 -7.07 16.00 -16.16
CA ASN A 152 -5.74 15.99 -16.77
C ASN A 152 -4.65 16.77 -16.01
N GLU A 153 -4.89 17.14 -14.76
CA GLU A 153 -3.90 17.80 -13.91
C GLU A 153 -3.48 16.90 -12.74
N LEU A 154 -2.22 17.01 -12.35
CA LEU A 154 -1.70 16.35 -11.16
C LEU A 154 -2.23 17.06 -9.92
N VAL A 155 -2.98 16.33 -9.10
CA VAL A 155 -3.47 16.80 -7.80
C VAL A 155 -2.68 16.12 -6.70
N LEU A 156 -2.16 16.92 -5.77
CA LEU A 156 -1.48 16.46 -4.56
C LEU A 156 -2.28 16.93 -3.35
N THR A 157 -2.64 16.00 -2.46
CA THR A 157 -3.23 16.38 -1.18
C THR A 157 -2.16 16.64 -0.13
N GLU A 158 -2.56 17.25 0.98
CA GLU A 158 -1.66 17.57 2.09
C GLU A 158 -0.97 16.32 2.62
N ARG A 159 0.32 16.44 2.96
CA ARG A 159 1.08 15.34 3.52
C ARG A 159 0.88 15.27 5.03
N GLU A 160 0.58 14.08 5.52
CA GLU A 160 0.40 13.80 6.95
C GLU A 160 1.30 12.62 7.37
N SER A 161 1.98 12.77 8.51
CA SER A 161 2.71 11.66 9.13
C SER A 161 1.76 10.85 10.01
N PHE A 162 1.90 9.52 9.99
CA PHE A 162 1.10 8.67 10.87
C PHE A 162 1.52 8.85 12.33
N ASP A 163 0.53 8.96 13.22
CA ASP A 163 0.73 8.99 14.67
C ASP A 163 0.90 7.57 15.20
N ILE A 164 2.14 7.25 15.59
CA ILE A 164 2.54 5.91 16.04
C ILE A 164 1.79 5.45 17.30
N ARG A 165 1.17 6.36 18.06
CA ARG A 165 0.35 6.00 19.23
C ARG A 165 -0.95 5.30 18.84
N ASN A 166 -1.37 5.46 17.58
CA ASN A 166 -2.54 4.80 17.02
C ASN A 166 -2.17 3.48 16.31
N ALA A 167 -0.95 2.99 16.50
CA ALA A 167 -0.48 1.75 15.89
C ALA A 167 -1.36 0.56 16.27
N LYS A 168 -1.52 -0.35 15.30
CA LYS A 168 -2.25 -1.61 15.46
C LYS A 168 -1.35 -2.78 15.06
N HIS A 169 -1.54 -3.92 15.72
CA HIS A 169 -0.84 -5.14 15.33
C HIS A 169 -1.22 -5.54 13.90
N PRO A 170 -0.24 -5.89 13.04
CA PRO A 170 -0.51 -6.27 11.66
C PRO A 170 -1.41 -7.52 11.58
N LEU A 171 -2.23 -7.61 10.54
CA LEU A 171 -2.98 -8.82 10.22
C LEU A 171 -2.03 -9.83 9.55
N ARG A 172 -1.28 -10.58 10.36
CA ARG A 172 -0.19 -11.49 9.95
C ARG A 172 -0.67 -12.79 9.27
N SER A 173 -1.68 -12.68 8.42
CA SER A 173 -2.30 -13.82 7.75
C SER A 173 -1.38 -14.48 6.71
N LEU A 174 -0.26 -13.85 6.32
CA LEU A 174 0.70 -14.45 5.39
C LEU A 174 1.91 -15.05 6.12
N ALA A 175 2.04 -14.87 7.44
CA ALA A 175 3.20 -15.34 8.21
C ALA A 175 3.44 -16.84 8.09
N TYR A 176 2.39 -17.68 8.07
CA TYR A 176 2.57 -19.13 7.92
C TYR A 176 3.28 -19.51 6.61
N LYS A 177 2.95 -18.84 5.49
CA LYS A 177 3.63 -19.07 4.20
C LYS A 177 5.08 -18.65 4.24
N VAL A 178 5.38 -17.57 4.97
CA VAL A 178 6.76 -17.12 5.18
C VAL A 178 7.53 -18.21 5.92
N PHE A 179 6.98 -18.78 6.99
CA PHE A 179 7.62 -19.86 7.74
C PHE A 179 7.80 -21.14 6.92
N ASP A 180 6.77 -21.56 6.17
CA ASP A 180 6.81 -22.74 5.31
C ASP A 180 7.90 -22.65 4.23
N GLN A 181 8.27 -21.43 3.84
CA GLN A 181 9.32 -21.15 2.86
C GLN A 181 10.67 -20.79 3.49
N ASN A 182 10.84 -21.03 4.80
CA ASN A 182 12.04 -20.65 5.56
C ASN A 182 12.40 -19.16 5.44
N GLY A 183 11.39 -18.31 5.30
CA GLY A 183 11.53 -16.86 5.19
C GLY A 183 11.71 -16.15 6.53
N CYS A 184 11.94 -14.84 6.46
CA CYS A 184 12.12 -13.96 7.59
C CYS A 184 10.80 -13.27 7.97
N SER A 185 10.31 -13.59 9.17
CA SER A 185 9.25 -12.82 9.82
C SER A 185 9.81 -11.50 10.35
N ARG A 186 9.05 -10.42 10.20
CA ARG A 186 9.52 -9.05 10.47
C ARG A 186 8.71 -8.41 11.60
N ILE A 187 9.35 -7.53 12.37
CA ILE A 187 8.69 -6.66 13.34
C ILE A 187 9.24 -5.25 13.15
N GLU A 188 8.36 -4.25 13.16
CA GLU A 188 8.73 -2.84 13.08
C GLU A 188 8.79 -2.25 14.49
N GLY A 189 9.99 -1.96 15.00
CA GLY A 189 10.19 -1.38 16.34
C GLY A 189 10.14 0.16 16.36
N SER A 190 10.19 0.80 15.19
CA SER A 190 10.12 2.26 15.06
C SER A 190 9.93 2.69 13.62
N ARG A 191 9.52 3.96 13.41
CA ARG A 191 9.45 4.63 12.11
C ARG A 191 10.36 5.86 12.05
N GLY A 192 10.76 6.24 10.84
CA GLY A 192 11.70 7.34 10.65
C GLY A 192 13.15 6.98 10.96
N CYS A 193 14.01 7.99 10.98
CA CYS A 193 15.44 7.88 11.23
C CYS A 193 15.91 9.04 12.12
N ALA A 194 16.72 8.73 13.13
CA ALA A 194 17.24 9.76 14.04
C ALA A 194 18.25 10.70 13.35
N TYR A 195 18.91 10.22 12.29
CA TYR A 195 19.87 11.03 11.54
C TYR A 195 19.19 11.87 10.46
N SER A 196 18.43 11.25 9.55
CA SER A 196 17.63 11.92 8.49
C SER A 196 18.34 12.98 7.62
N LEU A 197 19.68 13.04 7.65
CA LEU A 197 20.49 14.02 6.90
C LEU A 197 21.43 13.34 5.86
N CYS A 198 21.26 12.05 5.59
CA CYS A 198 21.98 11.38 4.51
C CYS A 198 21.52 11.95 3.17
N SER A 199 22.43 12.56 2.41
CA SER A 199 22.14 13.17 1.10
C SER A 199 21.61 12.22 0.02
N TYR A 200 21.70 10.91 0.26
CA TYR A 200 21.30 9.85 -0.67
C TYR A 200 20.05 9.07 -0.23
N CYS A 201 19.46 9.38 0.93
CA CYS A 201 18.41 8.56 1.53
C CYS A 201 17.06 9.27 1.52
N GLY A 202 16.06 8.69 0.84
CA GLY A 202 14.70 9.23 0.75
C GLY A 202 13.82 9.06 2.01
N THR A 203 14.41 8.67 3.15
CA THR A 203 13.63 8.32 4.37
C THR A 203 12.76 9.48 4.85
N VAL A 204 13.24 10.72 4.74
CA VAL A 204 12.50 11.93 5.17
C VAL A 204 11.22 12.09 4.36
N GLU A 205 11.28 11.85 3.06
CA GLU A 205 10.15 11.96 2.14
C GLU A 205 9.10 10.87 2.42
N LYS A 206 9.52 9.66 2.82
CA LYS A 206 8.60 8.60 3.23
C LYS A 206 7.84 8.95 4.50
N TYR A 207 8.52 9.46 5.52
CA TYR A 207 7.89 9.73 6.83
C TYR A 207 7.38 11.17 7.00
N ASN A 208 7.45 11.97 5.93
CA ASN A 208 7.02 13.37 5.89
C ASN A 208 7.73 14.24 6.94
N GLY A 209 9.04 14.07 7.07
CA GLY A 209 9.87 14.85 7.97
C GLY A 209 11.03 14.05 8.58
N PRO A 210 12.02 14.75 9.16
CA PRO A 210 13.07 14.10 9.94
C PRO A 210 12.54 13.60 11.28
N GLY A 211 13.26 12.67 11.89
CA GLY A 211 12.95 12.20 13.24
C GLY A 211 12.73 10.70 13.31
N TRP A 212 12.77 10.20 14.54
CA TRP A 212 12.60 8.80 14.88
C TRP A 212 11.44 8.66 15.86
N LYS A 213 10.48 7.81 15.51
CA LYS A 213 9.25 7.55 16.24
C LYS A 213 9.29 6.09 16.72
N PRO A 214 9.66 5.79 17.97
CA PRO A 214 9.58 4.41 18.49
C PRO A 214 8.13 3.99 18.73
N PHE A 215 7.82 2.72 18.48
CA PHE A 215 6.62 2.13 19.06
C PHE A 215 6.81 1.92 20.56
N ASP A 216 5.70 1.81 21.30
CA ASP A 216 5.77 1.39 22.70
C ASP A 216 6.39 0.00 22.81
N ILE A 217 7.21 -0.24 23.83
CA ILE A 217 7.90 -1.52 23.99
C ILE A 217 6.93 -2.67 24.25
N THR A 218 5.82 -2.45 24.94
CA THR A 218 4.82 -3.50 25.16
C THR A 218 4.14 -3.87 23.85
N PHE A 219 3.82 -2.86 23.02
CA PHE A 219 3.28 -3.07 21.68
C PHE A 219 4.21 -3.90 20.79
N VAL A 220 5.53 -3.73 20.91
CA VAL A 220 6.51 -4.49 20.10
C VAL A 220 6.66 -5.94 20.58
N LEU A 221 6.47 -6.20 21.87
CA LEU A 221 6.66 -7.52 22.49
C LEU A 221 5.40 -8.41 22.46
N GLU A 222 4.22 -7.81 22.26
CA GLU A 222 2.92 -8.49 22.11
C GLU A 222 2.67 -8.99 20.68
#